data_AF-A0A842UL64-F1
#
_entry.id   AF-A0A842UL64-F1
#
_cell.length_a   1.000
_cell.length_b   1.000
_cell.length_c   1.000
_cell.angle_alpha   90.00
_cell.angle_beta   90.00
_cell.angle_gamma   90.00
#
_symmetry.space_group_name_H-M   'P 1'
#
loop_
_entity.id
_entity.type
_entity.pdbx_description
1 polymer ?
#
loop_
_entity_poly.entity_id
_entity_poly.type
_entity_poly.pdbx_seq_one_letter_code
_entity_poly.pdbx_strand_id
1 'polypeptide(L)'
;MATAQEAMRGITKTVGADATHDPQHVLRVPGTVNHKEPEKPVPVKVIEERPALNYKAEDLLKLTNLSATTLTLMATGAWENRFPSRSERDWHVLRELLATGVSEEAIVASAQQRPWGERYREKPHTIETDLRKAESPFAGAETHYIEYQDCWFYATSKGKHQVSTFTFDPQRLLIDPGGIEEDAFLGTVHADGQTWEDVRLPRSAFSSQYQMHKNLPNMRWQWMGNDYETRQLLVYLLGKMAERGLGETQAVGAIGRHGEYFVTKTATLTADNILSQDESPYIFRGATDRGNSARDTTPAVILRRVGEQEYRHLVWNISHSLPELNLRRVAIPMIGWFMSCPMKPIFNDAGIRFPHLNVYGTQGSGKTTSLLQIYMPLLGIEEAHTWDVDTTQFVHKTLLSTSNALPVIFGEFRSSTAHGARTDFLGMLRRAYDTGMDARGRADQRTNIYPLEAPIILDGEDPVGGTGALRERCIIVQHNKSTVDPGTDARSAYEDLADLPLWHFAVRYL
;
A
#
# COMPACT_ATOMS: atom_id res chain seq x y z
N MET A 1 20.85 -33.11 -19.93
CA MET A 1 20.95 -34.19 -18.92
C MET A 1 20.55 -33.73 -17.53
N ALA A 2 21.01 -32.56 -17.03
CA ALA A 2 20.61 -32.02 -15.72
C ALA A 2 19.08 -31.92 -15.53
N THR A 3 18.36 -31.33 -16.49
CA THR A 3 16.89 -31.19 -16.44
C THR A 3 16.15 -32.54 -16.36
N ALA A 4 16.66 -33.57 -17.04
CA ALA A 4 16.06 -34.90 -17.01
C ALA A 4 16.27 -35.59 -15.65
N GLN A 5 17.46 -35.42 -15.06
CA GLN A 5 17.75 -35.92 -13.72
C GLN A 5 16.90 -35.22 -12.65
N GLU A 6 16.69 -33.91 -12.77
CA GLU A 6 15.83 -33.13 -11.87
C GLU A 6 14.35 -33.52 -12.01
N ALA A 7 13.85 -33.67 -13.24
CA ALA A 7 12.49 -34.17 -13.47
C ALA A 7 12.28 -35.55 -12.85
N MET A 8 13.24 -36.47 -13.02
CA MET A 8 13.18 -37.81 -12.41
C MET A 8 13.21 -37.76 -10.87
N ARG A 9 14.03 -36.87 -10.27
CA ARG A 9 14.01 -36.62 -8.82
C ARG A 9 12.65 -36.13 -8.35
N GLY A 10 12.08 -35.14 -9.04
CA GLY A 10 10.75 -34.63 -8.73
C GLY A 10 9.69 -35.73 -8.79
N ILE A 11 9.67 -36.52 -9.88
CA ILE A 11 8.74 -37.63 -10.05
C ILE A 11 8.87 -38.65 -8.91
N THR A 12 10.09 -39.14 -8.63
CA THR A 12 10.31 -40.13 -7.54
C THR A 12 9.82 -39.62 -6.19
N LYS A 13 10.02 -38.34 -5.88
CA LYS A 13 9.49 -37.71 -4.67
C LYS A 13 7.96 -37.65 -4.67
N THR A 14 7.35 -37.23 -5.79
CA THR A 14 5.90 -37.07 -5.92
C THR A 14 5.15 -38.41 -5.82
N VAL A 15 5.71 -39.48 -6.40
CA VAL A 15 5.07 -40.81 -6.38
C VAL A 15 5.53 -41.69 -5.19
N GLY A 16 6.49 -41.23 -4.40
CA GLY A 16 7.07 -42.01 -3.30
C GLY A 16 7.83 -43.26 -3.75
N ALA A 17 8.47 -43.21 -4.93
CA ALA A 17 9.21 -44.33 -5.50
C ALA A 17 10.68 -44.38 -5.02
N ASP A 18 11.35 -45.52 -5.24
CA ASP A 18 12.77 -45.68 -4.99
C ASP A 18 13.60 -44.62 -5.73
N ALA A 19 14.72 -44.20 -5.14
CA ALA A 19 15.61 -43.14 -5.63
C ALA A 19 16.38 -43.53 -6.91
N THR A 20 15.65 -43.78 -8.00
CA THR A 20 16.12 -44.23 -9.33
C THR A 20 16.24 -43.06 -10.30
N HIS A 21 16.73 -41.92 -9.82
CA HIS A 21 16.72 -40.65 -10.55
C HIS A 21 17.96 -40.42 -11.42
N ASP A 22 18.92 -41.35 -11.42
CA ASP A 22 20.11 -41.27 -12.27
C ASP A 22 19.75 -41.65 -13.72
N PRO A 23 19.88 -40.75 -14.70
CA PRO A 23 19.56 -41.04 -16.10
C PRO A 23 20.49 -42.09 -16.74
N GLN A 24 21.62 -42.43 -16.11
CA GLN A 24 22.52 -43.49 -16.56
C GLN A 24 22.13 -44.88 -16.04
N HIS A 25 21.12 -44.97 -15.17
CA HIS A 25 20.71 -46.24 -14.61
C HIS A 25 20.06 -47.12 -15.69
N VAL A 26 20.68 -48.28 -15.94
CA VAL A 26 20.09 -49.29 -16.82
C VAL A 26 18.90 -49.94 -16.11
N LEU A 27 17.69 -49.66 -16.60
CA LEU A 27 16.48 -50.31 -16.14
C LEU A 27 16.33 -51.72 -16.76
N ARG A 28 15.33 -52.47 -16.30
CA ARG A 28 15.05 -53.82 -16.79
C ARG A 28 14.67 -53.80 -18.26
N VAL A 29 15.27 -54.67 -19.06
CA VAL A 29 15.00 -54.79 -20.49
C VAL A 29 13.84 -55.79 -20.71
N PRO A 30 12.74 -55.40 -21.37
CA PRO A 30 11.67 -56.33 -21.71
C PRO A 30 12.14 -57.55 -22.50
N GLY A 31 11.55 -58.72 -22.24
CA GLY A 31 11.95 -59.99 -22.88
C GLY A 31 13.12 -60.69 -22.19
N THR A 32 13.71 -60.09 -21.15
CA THR A 32 14.74 -60.73 -20.31
C THR A 32 14.14 -61.35 -19.04
N VAL A 33 14.97 -62.04 -18.26
CA VAL A 33 14.61 -62.64 -16.97
C VAL A 33 15.32 -61.88 -15.84
N ASN A 34 14.56 -61.43 -14.84
CA ASN A 34 15.09 -60.79 -13.64
C ASN A 34 15.54 -61.86 -12.63
N HIS A 35 16.85 -61.94 -12.41
CA HIS A 35 17.49 -62.86 -11.46
C HIS A 35 17.88 -62.20 -10.12
N LYS A 36 17.25 -61.07 -9.73
CA LYS A 36 17.53 -60.42 -8.44
C LYS A 36 17.30 -61.36 -7.25
N GLU A 37 16.36 -62.28 -7.38
CA GLU A 37 16.18 -63.45 -6.52
C GLU A 37 16.48 -64.71 -7.35
N PRO A 38 17.69 -65.30 -7.23
CA PRO A 38 18.10 -66.42 -8.08
C PRO A 38 17.18 -67.65 -8.01
N GLU A 39 16.53 -67.84 -6.87
CA GLU A 39 15.60 -68.96 -6.63
C GLU A 39 14.20 -68.72 -7.23
N LYS A 40 13.88 -67.48 -7.65
CA LYS A 40 12.59 -67.09 -8.22
C LYS A 40 12.77 -66.11 -9.39
N PRO A 41 13.32 -66.56 -10.52
CA PRO A 41 13.46 -65.72 -11.70
C PRO A 41 12.09 -65.24 -12.20
N VAL A 42 11.96 -63.92 -12.42
CA VAL A 42 10.71 -63.31 -12.91
C VAL A 42 10.91 -62.77 -14.33
N PRO A 43 10.07 -63.13 -15.32
CA PRO A 43 10.17 -62.56 -16.66
C PRO A 43 9.84 -61.06 -16.65
N VAL A 44 10.68 -60.25 -17.30
CA VAL A 44 10.45 -58.81 -17.47
C VAL A 44 9.51 -58.62 -18.66
N LYS A 45 8.32 -58.09 -18.39
CA LYS A 45 7.27 -57.84 -19.38
C LYS A 45 6.92 -56.35 -19.41
N VAL A 46 6.58 -55.85 -20.60
CA VAL A 46 5.90 -54.54 -20.72
C VAL A 46 4.47 -54.73 -20.22
N ILE A 47 4.08 -53.95 -19.21
CA ILE A 47 2.71 -53.95 -18.68
C ILE A 47 1.83 -53.03 -19.52
N GLU A 48 2.35 -51.85 -19.86
CA GLU A 48 1.64 -50.84 -20.62
C GLU A 48 2.68 -49.96 -21.34
N GLU A 49 2.40 -49.61 -22.60
CA GLU A 49 3.22 -48.70 -23.40
C GLU A 49 2.32 -47.64 -24.04
N ARG A 50 2.65 -46.36 -23.83
CA ARG A 50 1.88 -45.23 -24.37
C ARG A 50 2.82 -44.26 -25.09
N PRO A 51 3.33 -44.61 -26.29
CA PRO A 51 4.33 -43.80 -26.99
C PRO A 51 3.80 -42.42 -27.43
N ALA A 52 2.48 -42.26 -27.48
CA ALA A 52 1.83 -40.97 -27.76
C ALA A 52 1.81 -39.99 -26.56
N LEU A 53 2.19 -40.41 -25.35
CA LEU A 53 2.39 -39.53 -24.20
C LEU A 53 3.82 -39.01 -24.18
N ASN A 54 4.06 -37.93 -24.91
CA ASN A 54 5.35 -37.26 -24.91
C ASN A 54 5.25 -35.90 -24.19
N TYR A 55 6.07 -35.69 -23.17
CA TYR A 55 6.16 -34.45 -22.43
C TYR A 55 7.59 -33.91 -22.53
N LYS A 56 7.74 -32.60 -22.68
CA LYS A 56 9.04 -31.97 -22.51
C LYS A 56 9.51 -32.19 -21.08
N ALA A 57 10.81 -32.41 -20.87
CA ALA A 57 11.36 -32.62 -19.54
C ALA A 57 11.08 -31.44 -18.58
N GLU A 58 11.00 -30.22 -19.12
CA GLU A 58 10.63 -29.01 -18.38
C GLU A 58 9.20 -29.05 -17.87
N ASP A 59 8.24 -29.50 -18.70
CA ASP A 59 6.84 -29.62 -18.30
C ASP A 59 6.66 -30.73 -17.25
N LEU A 60 7.41 -31.84 -17.37
CA LEU A 60 7.43 -32.88 -16.34
C LEU A 60 7.89 -32.32 -14.99
N LEU A 61 8.94 -31.51 -14.96
CA LEU A 61 9.40 -30.87 -13.73
C LEU A 61 8.31 -29.95 -13.15
N LYS A 62 7.66 -29.13 -13.98
CA LYS A 62 6.57 -28.25 -13.53
C LYS A 62 5.38 -29.02 -12.97
N LEU A 63 5.02 -30.16 -13.56
CA LEU A 63 3.96 -31.04 -13.06
C LEU A 63 4.25 -31.60 -11.66
N THR A 64 5.51 -31.72 -11.26
CA THR A 64 5.88 -32.16 -9.89
C THR A 64 5.55 -31.11 -8.82
N ASN A 65 5.29 -29.86 -9.22
CA ASN A 65 4.89 -28.76 -8.33
C ASN A 65 3.37 -28.66 -8.15
N LEU A 66 2.58 -29.50 -8.80
CA LEU A 66 1.13 -29.54 -8.60
C LEU A 66 0.78 -30.06 -7.21
N SER A 67 -0.36 -29.61 -6.68
CA SER A 67 -0.91 -30.13 -5.43
C SER A 67 -1.27 -31.61 -5.57
N ALA A 68 -1.15 -32.35 -4.47
CA ALA A 68 -1.58 -33.76 -4.40
C ALA A 68 -3.06 -33.93 -4.78
N THR A 69 -3.89 -32.92 -4.47
CA THR A 69 -5.29 -32.87 -4.87
C THR A 69 -5.43 -32.85 -6.39
N THR A 70 -4.74 -31.95 -7.09
CA THR A 70 -4.84 -31.83 -8.54
C THR A 70 -4.24 -33.03 -9.26
N LEU A 71 -3.13 -33.60 -8.77
CA LEU A 71 -2.61 -34.86 -9.28
C LEU A 71 -3.62 -36.00 -9.16
N THR A 72 -4.34 -36.07 -8.04
CA THR A 72 -5.41 -37.07 -7.84
C THR A 72 -6.57 -36.84 -8.81
N LEU A 73 -6.99 -35.59 -9.02
CA LEU A 73 -8.05 -35.24 -9.98
C LEU A 73 -7.64 -35.59 -11.42
N MET A 74 -6.39 -35.29 -11.80
CA MET A 74 -5.83 -35.65 -13.11
C MET A 74 -5.79 -37.16 -13.32
N ALA A 75 -5.47 -37.94 -12.28
CA ALA A 75 -5.37 -39.39 -12.36
C ALA A 75 -6.73 -40.10 -12.36
N THR A 76 -7.69 -39.63 -11.57
CA THR A 76 -8.95 -40.35 -11.30
C THR A 76 -10.16 -39.76 -12.00
N GLY A 77 -10.14 -38.45 -12.32
CA GLY A 77 -11.32 -37.75 -12.81
C GLY A 77 -12.43 -37.60 -11.75
N ALA A 78 -12.18 -37.90 -10.47
CA ALA A 78 -13.20 -37.80 -9.44
C ALA A 78 -13.72 -36.35 -9.32
N TRP A 79 -15.04 -36.17 -9.42
CA TRP A 79 -15.69 -34.85 -9.29
C TRP A 79 -16.87 -34.87 -8.32
N GLU A 80 -17.58 -35.99 -8.22
CA GLU A 80 -18.71 -36.20 -7.32
C GLU A 80 -18.31 -35.91 -5.86
N ASN A 81 -19.10 -35.07 -5.17
CA ASN A 81 -18.87 -34.54 -3.82
C ASN A 81 -17.79 -33.45 -3.65
N ARG A 82 -16.99 -33.13 -4.68
CA ARG A 82 -15.98 -32.04 -4.61
C ARG A 82 -16.26 -30.86 -5.53
N PHE A 83 -16.89 -31.10 -6.67
CA PHE A 83 -17.21 -30.06 -7.64
C PHE A 83 -18.68 -30.18 -8.07
N PRO A 84 -19.41 -29.06 -8.18
CA PRO A 84 -20.77 -29.00 -8.74
C PRO A 84 -20.91 -29.61 -10.14
N SER A 85 -19.85 -29.59 -10.96
CA SER A 85 -19.88 -30.19 -12.30
C SER A 85 -18.49 -30.65 -12.78
N ARG A 86 -18.48 -31.50 -13.80
CA ARG A 86 -17.26 -31.91 -14.53
C ARG A 86 -16.50 -30.70 -15.09
N SER A 87 -17.22 -29.69 -15.61
CA SER A 87 -16.60 -28.46 -16.13
C SER A 87 -15.85 -27.67 -15.07
N GLU A 88 -16.38 -27.61 -13.84
CA GLU A 88 -15.73 -26.88 -12.74
C GLU A 88 -14.49 -27.61 -12.21
N ARG A 89 -14.52 -28.96 -12.17
CA ARG A 89 -13.32 -29.76 -11.92
C ARG A 89 -12.25 -29.46 -12.98
N ASP A 90 -12.61 -29.47 -14.25
CA ASP A 90 -11.67 -29.31 -15.36
C ASP A 90 -11.05 -27.91 -15.36
N TRP A 91 -11.86 -26.90 -15.05
CA TRP A 91 -11.40 -25.53 -14.85
C TRP A 91 -10.42 -25.41 -13.67
N HIS A 92 -10.69 -26.08 -12.55
CA HIS A 92 -9.76 -26.10 -11.41
C HIS A 92 -8.39 -26.70 -11.81
N VAL A 93 -8.39 -27.85 -12.48
CA VAL A 93 -7.16 -28.51 -12.94
C VAL A 93 -6.41 -27.62 -13.95
N LEU A 94 -7.13 -27.04 -14.91
CA LEU A 94 -6.56 -26.13 -15.92
C LEU A 94 -5.87 -24.92 -15.27
N ARG A 95 -6.51 -24.26 -14.30
CA ARG A 95 -5.95 -23.09 -13.62
C ARG A 95 -4.64 -23.41 -12.90
N GLU A 96 -4.54 -24.57 -12.26
CA GLU A 96 -3.34 -24.95 -11.53
C GLU A 96 -2.19 -25.35 -12.47
N LEU A 97 -2.51 -25.99 -13.61
CA LEU A 97 -1.54 -26.26 -14.67
C LEU A 97 -0.96 -24.98 -15.27
N LEU A 98 -1.81 -23.98 -15.52
CA LEU A 98 -1.36 -22.67 -16.01
C LEU A 98 -0.56 -21.91 -14.96
N ALA A 99 -1.00 -21.92 -13.71
CA ALA A 99 -0.27 -21.27 -12.61
C ALA A 99 1.12 -21.88 -12.36
N THR A 100 1.30 -23.17 -12.66
CA THR A 100 2.61 -23.85 -12.60
C THR A 100 3.44 -23.70 -13.88
N GLY A 101 2.91 -23.00 -14.88
CA GLY A 101 3.58 -22.67 -16.13
C GLY A 101 3.74 -23.84 -17.11
N VAL A 102 2.93 -24.89 -16.97
CA VAL A 102 2.91 -26.04 -17.89
C VAL A 102 2.50 -25.55 -19.27
N SER A 103 3.20 -25.99 -20.33
CA SER A 103 2.90 -25.53 -21.69
C SER A 103 1.49 -25.92 -22.15
N GLU A 104 0.88 -25.11 -23.03
CA GLU A 104 -0.44 -25.42 -23.59
C GLU A 104 -0.46 -26.78 -24.29
N GLU A 105 0.62 -27.14 -25.01
CA GLU A 105 0.70 -28.44 -25.67
C GLU A 105 0.66 -29.59 -24.66
N ALA A 106 1.35 -29.46 -23.53
CA ALA A 106 1.34 -30.46 -22.46
C ALA A 106 -0.02 -30.52 -21.74
N ILE A 107 -0.70 -29.38 -21.58
CA ILE A 107 -2.06 -29.30 -21.01
C ILE A 107 -3.05 -30.02 -21.94
N VAL A 108 -3.04 -29.71 -23.23
CA VAL A 108 -3.92 -30.32 -24.23
C VAL A 108 -3.65 -31.83 -24.34
N ALA A 109 -2.38 -32.24 -24.39
CA ALA A 109 -2.02 -33.66 -24.42
C ALA A 109 -2.49 -34.41 -23.17
N SER A 110 -2.36 -33.80 -21.99
CA SER A 110 -2.87 -34.35 -20.73
C SER A 110 -4.40 -34.46 -20.75
N ALA A 111 -5.10 -33.41 -21.15
CA ALA A 111 -6.56 -33.39 -21.24
C ALA A 111 -7.09 -34.43 -22.22
N GLN A 112 -6.41 -34.69 -23.34
CA GLN A 112 -6.82 -35.72 -24.31
C GLN A 112 -6.65 -37.15 -23.79
N GLN A 113 -5.72 -37.39 -22.87
CA GLN A 113 -5.29 -38.75 -22.52
C GLN A 113 -5.58 -39.16 -21.07
N ARG A 114 -6.01 -38.21 -20.23
CA ARG A 114 -6.30 -38.44 -18.80
C ARG A 114 -7.78 -38.22 -18.45
N PRO A 115 -8.30 -38.84 -17.37
CA PRO A 115 -9.72 -38.74 -16.99
C PRO A 115 -10.24 -37.33 -16.72
N TRP A 116 -9.38 -36.39 -16.27
CA TRP A 116 -9.85 -35.03 -16.03
C TRP A 116 -10.32 -34.35 -17.33
N GLY A 117 -9.68 -34.56 -18.49
CA GLY A 117 -10.11 -33.89 -19.73
C GLY A 117 -11.29 -34.53 -20.46
N GLU A 118 -12.12 -35.35 -19.81
CA GLU A 118 -13.31 -35.96 -20.42
C GLU A 118 -14.23 -34.94 -21.09
N ARG A 119 -14.45 -33.78 -20.46
CA ARG A 119 -15.32 -32.75 -21.02
C ARG A 119 -14.74 -32.15 -22.30
N TYR A 120 -13.42 -31.92 -22.31
CA TYR A 120 -12.71 -31.39 -23.47
C TYR A 120 -12.71 -32.38 -24.64
N ARG A 121 -12.73 -33.68 -24.36
CA ARG A 121 -12.92 -34.71 -25.40
C ARG A 121 -14.33 -34.70 -25.99
N GLU A 122 -15.36 -34.50 -25.15
CA GLU A 122 -16.75 -34.38 -25.62
C GLU A 122 -16.96 -33.09 -26.44
N LYS A 123 -16.25 -32.01 -26.10
CA LYS A 123 -16.38 -30.69 -26.73
C LYS A 123 -15.01 -30.04 -27.00
N PRO A 124 -14.32 -30.42 -28.09
CA PRO A 124 -12.94 -29.98 -28.35
C PRO A 124 -12.73 -28.45 -28.37
N HIS A 125 -13.70 -27.68 -28.86
CA HIS A 125 -13.63 -26.21 -28.91
C HIS A 125 -13.62 -25.53 -27.52
N THR A 126 -13.98 -26.24 -26.44
CA THR A 126 -14.05 -25.61 -25.11
C THR A 126 -12.67 -25.47 -24.47
N ILE A 127 -11.68 -26.31 -24.80
CA ILE A 127 -10.34 -26.21 -24.19
C ILE A 127 -9.58 -24.97 -24.69
N GLU A 128 -9.61 -24.67 -25.98
CA GLU A 128 -9.00 -23.46 -26.55
C GLU A 128 -9.69 -22.19 -26.03
N THR A 129 -11.01 -22.25 -25.84
CA THR A 129 -11.78 -21.15 -25.26
C THR A 129 -11.41 -20.92 -23.79
N ASP A 130 -11.26 -22.00 -23.02
CA ASP A 130 -10.91 -21.94 -21.61
C ASP A 130 -9.44 -21.54 -21.38
N LEU A 131 -8.51 -21.98 -22.25
CA LEU A 131 -7.12 -21.50 -22.27
C LEU A 131 -7.06 -19.98 -22.47
N ARG A 132 -7.78 -19.46 -23.48
CA ARG A 132 -7.87 -18.02 -23.74
C ARG A 132 -8.51 -17.23 -22.59
N LYS A 133 -9.53 -17.79 -21.93
CA LYS A 133 -10.14 -17.20 -20.72
C LYS A 133 -9.18 -17.19 -19.53
N ALA A 134 -8.21 -18.08 -19.50
CA ALA A 134 -7.24 -18.14 -18.42
C ALA A 134 -6.03 -17.21 -18.69
N GLU A 135 -5.72 -16.89 -19.95
CA GLU A 135 -4.75 -15.85 -20.34
C GLU A 135 -5.21 -14.44 -19.96
N SER A 136 -6.52 -14.16 -20.02
CA SER A 136 -7.13 -12.94 -19.47
C SER A 136 -8.21 -13.31 -18.45
N PRO A 137 -7.90 -13.28 -17.14
CA PRO A 137 -8.89 -13.52 -16.08
C PRO A 137 -10.10 -12.56 -16.15
N PHE A 138 -10.02 -11.51 -16.97
CA PHE A 138 -10.99 -10.42 -17.10
C PHE A 138 -11.97 -10.56 -18.28
N ALA A 139 -11.64 -11.37 -19.30
CA ALA A 139 -12.36 -11.38 -20.59
C ALA A 139 -13.84 -11.84 -20.53
N GLY A 140 -14.27 -12.48 -19.43
CA GLY A 140 -15.66 -12.91 -19.25
C GLY A 140 -16.60 -11.80 -18.80
N ALA A 141 -16.16 -10.91 -17.90
CA ALA A 141 -17.02 -9.96 -17.21
C ALA A 141 -17.50 -8.81 -18.12
N GLU A 142 -16.63 -8.35 -19.03
CA GLU A 142 -16.94 -7.32 -20.04
C GLU A 142 -18.11 -7.69 -20.96
N THR A 143 -18.31 -8.98 -21.21
CA THR A 143 -19.39 -9.45 -22.08
C THR A 143 -20.76 -9.45 -21.39
N HIS A 144 -20.80 -9.32 -20.06
CA HIS A 144 -22.03 -9.40 -19.28
C HIS A 144 -22.57 -8.04 -18.86
N TYR A 145 -21.73 -7.03 -18.63
CA TYR A 145 -22.18 -5.70 -18.22
C TYR A 145 -22.46 -4.80 -19.42
N ILE A 146 -23.66 -4.23 -19.46
CA ILE A 146 -24.10 -3.29 -20.50
C ILE A 146 -24.49 -1.98 -19.83
N GLU A 147 -23.89 -0.87 -20.27
CA GLU A 147 -24.22 0.47 -19.78
C GLU A 147 -25.30 1.09 -20.66
N TYR A 148 -26.36 1.61 -20.03
CA TYR A 148 -27.43 2.30 -20.72
C TYR A 148 -28.11 3.29 -19.78
N GLN A 149 -28.18 4.57 -20.18
CA GLN A 149 -28.82 5.65 -19.41
C GLN A 149 -28.35 5.71 -17.95
N ASP A 150 -27.04 5.81 -17.74
CA ASP A 150 -26.40 5.83 -16.41
C ASP A 150 -26.75 4.64 -15.52
N CYS A 151 -27.17 3.52 -16.09
CA CYS A 151 -27.47 2.28 -15.36
C CYS A 151 -26.68 1.10 -15.94
N TRP A 152 -26.34 0.14 -15.08
CA TRP A 152 -25.82 -1.15 -15.50
C TRP A 152 -26.93 -2.18 -15.64
N PHE A 153 -26.84 -2.95 -16.72
CA PHE A 153 -27.62 -4.14 -16.98
C PHE A 153 -26.68 -5.35 -17.04
N TYR A 154 -27.11 -6.47 -16.48
CA TYR A 154 -26.38 -7.73 -16.53
C TYR A 154 -27.03 -8.66 -17.56
N ALA A 155 -26.25 -9.13 -18.53
CA ALA A 155 -26.68 -10.00 -19.61
C ALA A 155 -26.49 -11.48 -19.25
N THR A 156 -27.56 -12.24 -19.41
CA THR A 156 -27.62 -13.70 -19.19
C THR A 156 -28.10 -14.41 -20.45
N SER A 157 -28.04 -15.74 -20.48
CA SER A 157 -28.60 -16.53 -21.58
C SER A 157 -30.12 -16.34 -21.77
N LYS A 158 -30.83 -15.79 -20.78
CA LYS A 158 -32.29 -15.58 -20.81
C LYS A 158 -32.70 -14.13 -21.13
N GLY A 159 -31.74 -13.24 -21.35
CA GLY A 159 -31.96 -11.80 -21.54
C GLY A 159 -31.12 -10.96 -20.57
N LYS A 160 -31.45 -9.67 -20.45
CA LYS A 160 -30.76 -8.73 -19.56
C LYS A 160 -31.69 -8.20 -18.48
N HIS A 161 -31.17 -7.96 -17.28
CA HIS A 161 -31.89 -7.29 -16.19
C HIS A 161 -31.03 -6.16 -15.63
N GLN A 162 -31.68 -5.13 -15.08
CA GLN A 162 -30.99 -4.00 -14.48
C GLN A 162 -30.40 -4.40 -13.13
N VAL A 163 -29.16 -4.00 -12.88
CA VAL A 163 -28.43 -4.29 -11.63
C VAL A 163 -27.98 -3.04 -10.89
N SER A 164 -28.14 -1.84 -11.46
CA SER A 164 -27.90 -0.58 -10.75
C SER A 164 -28.77 0.56 -11.27
N THR A 165 -28.92 1.61 -10.46
CA THR A 165 -29.48 2.92 -10.86
C THR A 165 -28.41 3.97 -11.16
N PHE A 166 -27.15 3.54 -11.23
CA PHE A 166 -25.98 4.39 -11.43
C PHE A 166 -24.92 3.64 -12.25
N THR A 167 -23.98 4.37 -12.84
CA THR A 167 -22.74 3.83 -13.39
C THR A 167 -21.56 4.43 -12.64
N PHE A 168 -20.44 3.71 -12.61
CA PHE A 168 -19.20 4.21 -12.05
C PHE A 168 -18.12 4.12 -13.11
N ASP A 169 -17.52 5.26 -13.43
CA ASP A 169 -16.39 5.37 -14.35
C ASP A 169 -15.09 5.34 -13.53
N PRO A 170 -14.36 4.20 -13.52
CA PRO A 170 -13.13 4.09 -12.75
C PRO A 170 -12.08 4.99 -13.40
N GLN A 171 -11.44 5.84 -12.60
CA GLN A 171 -10.37 6.70 -13.06
C GLN A 171 -9.01 6.16 -12.62
N ARG A 172 -8.91 5.61 -11.40
CA ARG A 172 -7.68 5.01 -10.85
C ARG A 172 -7.92 3.83 -9.92
N LEU A 173 -6.88 3.01 -9.78
CA LEU A 173 -6.78 1.95 -8.80
C LEU A 173 -5.82 2.41 -7.71
N LEU A 174 -6.36 2.62 -6.51
CA LEU A 174 -5.60 2.92 -5.31
C LEU A 174 -5.07 1.61 -4.74
N ILE A 175 -3.76 1.43 -4.78
CA ILE A 175 -3.07 0.29 -4.18
C ILE A 175 -2.64 0.68 -2.78
N ASP A 176 -2.95 -0.18 -1.80
CA ASP A 176 -2.40 -0.07 -0.44
C ASP A 176 -1.33 -1.15 -0.21
N PRO A 177 -0.06 -0.86 -0.55
CA PRO A 177 1.02 -1.84 -0.40
C PRO A 177 1.30 -2.20 1.07
N GLY A 178 0.87 -1.35 2.03
CA GLY A 178 1.07 -1.59 3.45
C GLY A 178 0.02 -2.52 4.08
N GLY A 179 -1.08 -2.80 3.37
CA GLY A 179 -2.17 -3.65 3.86
C GLY A 179 -2.84 -3.14 5.13
N ILE A 180 -2.79 -1.81 5.37
CA ILE A 180 -3.39 -1.17 6.54
C ILE A 180 -4.91 -1.04 6.33
N GLU A 181 -5.32 -0.82 5.09
CA GLU A 181 -6.70 -0.85 4.60
C GLU A 181 -6.85 -1.93 3.51
N GLU A 182 -7.35 -1.55 2.34
CA GLU A 182 -7.55 -2.40 1.17
C GLU A 182 -7.52 -1.55 -0.10
N ASP A 183 -7.16 -2.17 -1.22
CA ASP A 183 -7.20 -1.55 -2.54
C ASP A 183 -8.59 -0.99 -2.83
N ALA A 184 -8.66 0.10 -3.59
CA ALA A 184 -9.93 0.75 -3.90
C ALA A 184 -9.91 1.38 -5.29
N PHE A 185 -11.07 1.42 -5.94
CA PHE A 185 -11.24 2.31 -7.08
C PHE A 185 -11.48 3.73 -6.62
N LEU A 186 -10.90 4.68 -7.35
CA LEU A 186 -11.32 6.08 -7.35
C LEU A 186 -11.91 6.39 -8.72
N GLY A 187 -13.05 7.05 -8.73
CA GLY A 187 -13.70 7.39 -10.00
C GLY A 187 -14.96 8.21 -9.81
N THR A 188 -15.73 8.30 -10.88
CA THR A 188 -16.88 9.17 -10.98
C THR A 188 -18.16 8.36 -11.04
N VAL A 189 -19.13 8.66 -10.18
CA VAL A 189 -20.47 8.10 -10.26
C VAL A 189 -21.36 8.98 -11.13
N HIS A 190 -22.08 8.37 -12.06
CA HIS A 190 -23.16 9.01 -12.82
C HIS A 190 -24.51 8.36 -12.47
N ALA A 191 -25.49 9.16 -12.08
CA ALA A 191 -26.84 8.70 -11.79
C ALA A 191 -27.85 9.83 -12.00
N ASP A 192 -28.97 9.55 -12.68
CA ASP A 192 -30.07 10.52 -12.88
C ASP A 192 -29.59 11.85 -13.49
N GLY A 193 -28.65 11.79 -14.45
CA GLY A 193 -28.06 12.96 -15.10
C GLY A 193 -27.14 13.82 -14.20
N GLN A 194 -26.87 13.38 -12.97
CA GLN A 194 -25.94 14.02 -12.04
C GLN A 194 -24.63 13.24 -11.98
N THR A 195 -23.55 13.95 -11.63
CA THR A 195 -22.19 13.43 -11.57
C THR A 195 -21.58 13.71 -10.20
N TRP A 196 -20.91 12.71 -9.62
CA TRP A 196 -20.15 12.83 -8.38
C TRP A 196 -18.74 12.33 -8.60
N GLU A 197 -17.78 13.23 -8.46
CA GLU A 197 -16.34 12.95 -8.60
C GLU A 197 -15.77 12.41 -7.28
N ASP A 198 -14.54 11.86 -7.34
CA ASP A 198 -13.78 11.36 -6.19
C ASP A 198 -14.50 10.28 -5.35
N VAL A 199 -15.39 9.50 -5.97
CA VAL A 199 -16.08 8.41 -5.28
C VAL A 199 -15.14 7.22 -5.12
N ARG A 200 -15.00 6.77 -3.86
CA ARG A 200 -14.18 5.61 -3.51
C ARG A 200 -15.02 4.34 -3.38
N LEU A 201 -14.63 3.29 -4.10
CA LEU A 201 -15.19 1.94 -3.94
C LEU A 201 -14.09 0.98 -3.48
N PRO A 202 -14.02 0.62 -2.19
CA PRO A 202 -13.00 -0.29 -1.69
C PRO A 202 -13.23 -1.72 -2.20
N ARG A 203 -12.18 -2.55 -2.23
CA ARG A 203 -12.24 -3.96 -2.66
C ARG A 203 -13.34 -4.75 -1.96
N SER A 204 -13.55 -4.53 -0.66
CA SER A 204 -14.60 -5.19 0.13
C SER A 204 -16.01 -4.87 -0.33
N ALA A 205 -16.25 -3.71 -0.98
CA ALA A 205 -17.54 -3.37 -1.56
C ALA A 205 -18.01 -4.43 -2.56
N PHE A 206 -17.06 -5.07 -3.25
CA PHE A 206 -17.35 -6.08 -4.27
C PHE A 206 -17.50 -7.51 -3.72
N SER A 207 -17.41 -7.69 -2.40
CA SER A 207 -17.46 -9.03 -1.80
C SER A 207 -18.88 -9.61 -1.67
N SER A 208 -19.89 -8.76 -1.49
CA SER A 208 -21.31 -9.11 -1.41
C SER A 208 -22.21 -7.91 -1.70
N GLN A 209 -23.48 -8.16 -2.03
CA GLN A 209 -24.48 -7.12 -2.24
C GLN A 209 -24.59 -6.18 -1.03
N TYR A 210 -24.52 -6.74 0.19
CA TYR A 210 -24.57 -5.98 1.43
C TYR A 210 -23.40 -5.00 1.56
N GLN A 211 -22.17 -5.44 1.27
CA GLN A 211 -21.00 -4.57 1.35
C GLN A 211 -21.01 -3.49 0.27
N MET A 212 -21.55 -3.79 -0.92
CA MET A 212 -21.72 -2.79 -1.97
C MET A 212 -22.63 -1.66 -1.49
N HIS A 213 -23.82 -1.99 -0.96
CA HIS A 213 -24.74 -0.97 -0.43
C HIS A 213 -24.13 -0.12 0.68
N LYS A 214 -23.36 -0.73 1.58
CA LYS A 214 -22.68 -0.01 2.66
C LYS A 214 -21.74 1.09 2.14
N ASN A 215 -21.15 0.89 0.96
CA ASN A 215 -20.23 1.83 0.32
C ASN A 215 -20.92 2.77 -0.69
N LEU A 216 -22.26 2.72 -0.81
CA LEU A 216 -23.06 3.59 -1.68
C LEU A 216 -24.04 4.41 -0.83
N PRO A 217 -23.58 5.45 -0.13
CA PRO A 217 -24.40 6.18 0.85
C PRO A 217 -25.48 7.07 0.22
N ASN A 218 -25.38 7.41 -1.06
CA ASN A 218 -26.34 8.28 -1.73
C ASN A 218 -27.61 7.51 -2.10
N MET A 219 -28.78 8.08 -1.81
CA MET A 219 -30.08 7.46 -2.10
C MET A 219 -30.31 7.17 -3.59
N ARG A 220 -29.61 7.88 -4.49
CA ARG A 220 -29.66 7.66 -5.95
C ARG A 220 -28.80 6.49 -6.41
N TRP A 221 -27.91 5.97 -5.57
CA TRP A 221 -26.97 4.91 -5.92
C TRP A 221 -27.48 3.58 -5.37
N GLN A 222 -28.44 2.98 -6.07
CA GLN A 222 -28.96 1.67 -5.71
C GLN A 222 -28.33 0.56 -6.54
N TRP A 223 -27.80 -0.42 -5.83
CA TRP A 223 -27.34 -1.69 -6.40
C TRP A 223 -28.43 -2.75 -6.25
N MET A 224 -28.81 -3.40 -7.35
CA MET A 224 -29.87 -4.42 -7.41
C MET A 224 -29.31 -5.80 -7.80
N GLY A 225 -28.00 -5.89 -8.08
CA GLY A 225 -27.35 -7.14 -8.45
C GLY A 225 -27.13 -8.08 -7.27
N ASN A 226 -27.03 -9.38 -7.55
CA ASN A 226 -26.72 -10.41 -6.55
C ASN A 226 -25.22 -10.48 -6.23
N ASP A 227 -24.84 -11.34 -5.28
CA ASP A 227 -23.47 -11.55 -4.84
C ASP A 227 -22.50 -11.98 -5.96
N TYR A 228 -22.95 -12.81 -6.90
CA TYR A 228 -22.12 -13.23 -8.02
C TYR A 228 -21.86 -12.06 -8.97
N GLU A 229 -22.92 -11.34 -9.34
CA GLU A 229 -22.85 -10.12 -10.16
C GLU A 229 -21.94 -9.08 -9.47
N THR A 230 -22.10 -8.86 -8.17
CA THR A 230 -21.26 -7.91 -7.41
C THR A 230 -19.76 -8.23 -7.53
N ARG A 231 -19.37 -9.51 -7.50
CA ARG A 231 -17.98 -9.94 -7.70
C ARG A 231 -17.53 -9.79 -9.15
N GLN A 232 -18.43 -10.05 -10.12
CA GLN A 232 -18.15 -9.83 -11.54
C GLN A 232 -17.98 -8.35 -11.87
N LEU A 233 -18.65 -7.45 -11.15
CA LEU A 233 -18.49 -6.00 -11.33
C LEU A 233 -17.04 -5.55 -11.05
N LEU A 234 -16.37 -6.11 -10.03
CA LEU A 234 -14.96 -5.83 -9.77
C LEU A 234 -14.10 -6.18 -10.99
N VAL A 235 -14.32 -7.37 -11.55
CA VAL A 235 -13.59 -7.86 -12.73
C VAL A 235 -13.85 -6.97 -13.95
N TYR A 236 -15.11 -6.55 -14.14
CA TYR A 236 -15.51 -5.63 -15.21
C TYR A 236 -14.80 -4.27 -15.10
N LEU A 237 -14.76 -3.68 -13.90
CA LEU A 237 -14.11 -2.40 -13.67
C LEU A 237 -12.58 -2.47 -13.84
N LEU A 238 -11.95 -3.58 -13.42
CA LEU A 238 -10.53 -3.82 -13.69
C LEU A 238 -10.25 -3.97 -15.19
N GLY A 239 -11.12 -4.65 -15.94
CA GLY A 239 -11.03 -4.75 -17.40
C GLY A 239 -11.09 -3.38 -18.08
N LYS A 240 -12.11 -2.57 -17.75
CA LYS A 240 -12.25 -1.18 -18.21
C LYS A 240 -11.00 -0.33 -17.94
N MET A 241 -10.39 -0.51 -16.76
CA MET A 241 -9.15 0.20 -16.42
C MET A 241 -7.97 -0.23 -17.30
N ALA A 242 -7.81 -1.54 -17.49
CA ALA A 242 -6.73 -2.09 -18.31
C ALA A 242 -6.87 -1.65 -19.79
N GLU A 243 -8.08 -1.67 -20.35
CA GLU A 243 -8.35 -1.22 -21.73
C GLU A 243 -7.99 0.25 -21.95
N ARG A 244 -8.25 1.10 -20.96
CA ARG A 244 -7.97 2.53 -21.01
C ARG A 244 -6.53 2.89 -20.64
N GLY A 245 -5.71 1.91 -20.23
CA GLY A 245 -4.35 2.14 -19.75
C GLY A 245 -4.31 3.02 -18.49
N LEU A 246 -5.35 2.98 -17.66
CA LEU A 246 -5.42 3.79 -16.44
C LEU A 246 -4.43 3.25 -15.40
N GLY A 247 -3.62 4.15 -14.87
CA GLY A 247 -2.52 3.81 -13.97
C GLY A 247 -2.97 3.39 -12.57
N GLU A 248 -2.11 2.61 -11.92
CA GLU A 248 -2.16 2.37 -10.47
C GLU A 248 -1.58 3.58 -9.74
N THR A 249 -2.16 3.93 -8.59
CA THR A 249 -1.68 4.99 -7.71
C THR A 249 -1.59 4.44 -6.30
N GLN A 250 -0.50 4.73 -5.59
CA GLN A 250 -0.35 4.34 -4.19
C GLN A 250 -1.03 5.36 -3.29
N ALA A 251 -2.03 4.92 -2.52
CA ALA A 251 -2.64 5.77 -1.51
C ALA A 251 -1.79 5.75 -0.23
N VAL A 252 -1.46 6.93 0.31
CA VAL A 252 -0.64 7.06 1.52
C VAL A 252 -1.42 7.74 2.63
N GLY A 253 -1.26 7.22 3.85
CA GLY A 253 -1.97 7.70 5.04
C GLY A 253 -1.36 8.94 5.70
N ALA A 254 -0.16 9.36 5.27
CA ALA A 254 0.60 10.49 5.82
C ALA A 254 1.17 11.36 4.70
N ILE A 255 1.13 12.69 4.86
CA ILE A 255 1.87 13.59 3.96
C ILE A 255 3.36 13.62 4.32
N GLY A 256 4.20 13.94 3.35
CA GLY A 256 5.65 13.97 3.53
C GLY A 256 6.37 13.12 2.49
N ARG A 257 7.50 12.54 2.85
CA ARG A 257 8.37 11.86 1.89
C ARG A 257 8.02 10.39 1.75
N HIS A 258 7.83 9.94 0.51
CA HIS A 258 7.55 8.57 0.10
C HIS A 258 8.50 8.21 -1.05
N GLY A 259 9.66 7.63 -0.71
CA GLY A 259 10.75 7.42 -1.65
C GLY A 259 11.29 8.75 -2.22
N GLU A 260 11.22 8.89 -3.54
CA GLU A 260 11.64 10.09 -4.27
C GLU A 260 10.55 11.18 -4.36
N TYR A 261 9.35 10.91 -3.82
CA TYR A 261 8.20 11.80 -3.91
C TYR A 261 7.93 12.50 -2.58
N PHE A 262 7.58 13.78 -2.62
CA PHE A 262 7.05 14.49 -1.46
C PHE A 262 5.55 14.75 -1.64
N VAL A 263 4.73 13.99 -0.94
CA VAL A 263 3.27 13.98 -1.08
C VAL A 263 2.65 14.99 -0.13
N THR A 264 1.79 15.85 -0.65
CA THR A 264 0.97 16.79 0.15
C THR A 264 -0.51 16.48 -0.05
N LYS A 265 -1.40 17.29 0.56
CA LYS A 265 -2.84 17.15 0.36
C LYS A 265 -3.29 17.41 -1.07
N THR A 266 -2.62 18.28 -1.80
CA THR A 266 -3.13 18.84 -3.07
C THR A 266 -2.24 18.54 -4.26
N ALA A 267 -1.00 18.15 -4.01
CA ALA A 267 0.00 17.88 -5.05
C ALA A 267 1.13 17.00 -4.51
N THR A 268 1.92 16.47 -5.44
CA THR A 268 3.12 15.70 -5.13
C THR A 268 4.32 16.32 -5.80
N LEU A 269 5.37 16.58 -5.03
CA LEU A 269 6.65 17.04 -5.57
C LEU A 269 7.48 15.86 -6.03
N THR A 270 8.19 16.10 -7.12
CA THR A 270 9.34 15.33 -7.61
C THR A 270 10.55 16.26 -7.59
N ALA A 271 11.74 15.73 -7.91
CA ALA A 271 12.97 16.54 -8.01
C ALA A 271 12.79 17.77 -8.93
N ASP A 272 12.00 17.66 -10.00
CA ASP A 272 11.92 18.69 -11.05
C ASP A 272 10.53 19.30 -11.21
N ASN A 273 9.47 18.64 -10.76
CA ASN A 273 8.07 18.99 -11.07
C ASN A 273 7.14 18.91 -9.86
N ILE A 274 6.04 19.67 -9.96
CA ILE A 274 4.88 19.54 -9.07
C ILE A 274 3.82 18.81 -9.89
N LEU A 275 3.52 17.58 -9.50
CA LEU A 275 2.45 16.80 -10.10
C LEU A 275 1.13 17.18 -9.43
N SER A 276 0.10 17.39 -10.25
CA SER A 276 -1.26 17.43 -9.73
C SER A 276 -1.60 16.11 -9.04
N GLN A 277 -2.66 16.07 -8.22
CA GLN A 277 -3.15 14.79 -7.74
C GLN A 277 -3.44 13.84 -8.90
N ASP A 278 -3.76 14.36 -10.10
CA ASP A 278 -4.17 13.53 -11.21
C ASP A 278 -3.06 12.77 -11.93
N GLU A 279 -1.86 13.33 -11.86
CA GLU A 279 -0.69 12.78 -12.54
C GLU A 279 0.23 12.05 -11.54
N SER A 280 -0.10 12.12 -10.25
CA SER A 280 0.78 11.67 -9.19
C SER A 280 0.72 10.15 -8.99
N PRO A 281 1.87 9.46 -8.87
CA PRO A 281 1.93 8.04 -8.48
C PRO A 281 1.55 7.80 -7.02
N TYR A 282 1.56 8.85 -6.20
CA TYR A 282 1.15 8.82 -4.80
C TYR A 282 0.06 9.85 -4.50
N ILE A 283 -0.98 9.50 -3.76
CA ILE A 283 -1.95 10.48 -3.26
C ILE A 283 -2.16 10.35 -1.76
N PHE A 284 -2.25 11.48 -1.08
CA PHE A 284 -2.58 11.49 0.35
C PHE A 284 -4.07 11.23 0.57
N ARG A 285 -4.37 10.31 1.49
CA ARG A 285 -5.73 10.04 1.98
C ARG A 285 -5.70 9.93 3.51
N GLY A 286 -6.11 11.03 4.16
CA GLY A 286 -6.12 11.18 5.60
C GLY A 286 -7.28 10.48 6.31
N ALA A 287 -7.30 10.56 7.63
CA ALA A 287 -8.33 9.92 8.46
C ALA A 287 -9.76 10.47 8.27
N THR A 288 -9.91 11.66 7.69
CA THR A 288 -11.21 12.29 7.41
C THR A 288 -11.92 11.68 6.19
N ASP A 289 -11.15 11.20 5.21
CA ASP A 289 -11.67 10.42 4.08
C ASP A 289 -12.13 9.01 4.54
N ARG A 290 -11.84 8.63 5.79
CA ARG A 290 -12.23 7.35 6.42
C ARG A 290 -13.61 7.39 7.09
N GLY A 291 -14.45 8.40 6.81
CA GLY A 291 -15.80 8.54 7.37
C GLY A 291 -15.85 8.77 8.89
N ASN A 292 -14.71 9.01 9.53
CA ASN A 292 -14.63 9.44 10.93
C ASN A 292 -14.77 10.96 10.97
N SER A 293 -15.75 11.46 11.74
CA SER A 293 -16.05 12.88 11.98
C SER A 293 -14.94 13.68 12.68
N ALA A 294 -13.69 13.19 12.69
CA ALA A 294 -12.55 13.92 13.19
C ALA A 294 -12.28 15.12 12.26
N ARG A 295 -11.95 16.29 12.84
CA ARG A 295 -11.47 17.41 12.05
C ARG A 295 -10.17 17.02 11.35
N ASP A 296 -9.99 17.44 10.11
CA ASP A 296 -8.73 17.28 9.40
C ASP A 296 -7.65 18.10 10.12
N THR A 297 -6.67 17.41 10.69
CA THR A 297 -5.54 17.99 11.44
C THR A 297 -4.23 17.96 10.67
N THR A 298 -4.27 17.46 9.44
CA THR A 298 -3.10 17.39 8.57
C THR A 298 -2.76 18.83 8.13
N PRO A 299 -1.48 19.26 8.15
CA PRO A 299 -1.15 20.62 7.75
C PRO A 299 -1.35 20.84 6.25
N ALA A 300 -1.73 22.05 5.87
CA ALA A 300 -1.73 22.48 4.48
C ALA A 300 -0.32 22.92 4.09
N VAL A 301 0.19 22.40 2.98
CA VAL A 301 1.52 22.72 2.46
C VAL A 301 1.35 23.54 1.19
N ILE A 302 1.91 24.74 1.17
CA ILE A 302 1.85 25.63 0.01
C ILE A 302 2.99 25.28 -0.92
N LEU A 303 2.62 24.84 -2.12
CA LEU A 303 3.55 24.51 -3.18
C LEU A 303 3.42 25.51 -4.34
N ARG A 304 3.99 26.70 -4.19
CA ARG A 304 3.99 27.75 -5.23
C ARG A 304 5.40 28.11 -5.70
N ARG A 305 5.67 27.88 -6.99
CA ARG A 305 6.93 28.29 -7.63
C ARG A 305 6.98 29.80 -7.85
N VAL A 306 8.17 30.35 -7.66
CA VAL A 306 8.54 31.74 -7.97
C VAL A 306 9.68 31.76 -8.99
N GLY A 307 9.92 32.91 -9.61
CA GLY A 307 10.99 33.08 -10.59
C GLY A 307 12.38 32.84 -9.99
N GLU A 308 13.35 32.44 -10.82
CA GLU A 308 14.70 32.10 -10.35
C GLU A 308 15.39 33.23 -9.56
N GLN A 309 15.27 34.48 -10.04
CA GLN A 309 15.87 35.63 -9.37
C GLN A 309 15.22 35.91 -8.02
N GLU A 310 13.89 35.81 -7.95
CA GLU A 310 13.10 35.97 -6.72
C GLU A 310 13.46 34.88 -5.70
N TYR A 311 13.55 33.62 -6.15
CA TYR A 311 13.96 32.51 -5.30
C TYR A 311 15.38 32.71 -4.74
N ARG A 312 16.34 33.12 -5.58
CA ARG A 312 17.72 33.40 -5.12
C ARG A 312 17.78 34.52 -4.10
N HIS A 313 17.00 35.58 -4.30
CA HIS A 313 16.91 36.68 -3.35
C HIS A 313 16.32 36.21 -2.01
N LEU A 314 15.25 35.41 -2.05
CA LEU A 314 14.64 34.80 -0.86
C LEU A 314 15.65 33.93 -0.10
N VAL A 315 16.35 33.02 -0.79
CA VAL A 315 17.37 32.15 -0.18
C VAL A 315 18.51 32.96 0.42
N TRP A 316 18.96 34.02 -0.25
CA TRP A 316 20.00 34.90 0.27
C TRP A 316 19.60 35.51 1.61
N ASN A 317 18.41 36.11 1.69
CA ASN A 317 17.91 36.71 2.94
C ASN A 317 17.71 35.67 4.04
N ILE A 318 17.12 34.50 3.71
CA ILE A 318 16.99 33.38 4.66
C ILE A 318 18.36 32.99 5.20
N SER A 319 19.34 32.75 4.34
CA SER A 319 20.68 32.29 4.75
C SER A 319 21.44 33.30 5.63
N HIS A 320 21.19 34.60 5.45
CA HIS A 320 21.82 35.65 6.24
C HIS A 320 21.13 35.87 7.59
N SER A 321 19.80 35.96 7.60
CA SER A 321 19.06 36.34 8.81
C SER A 321 18.72 35.14 9.71
N LEU A 322 18.55 33.94 9.16
CA LEU A 322 18.14 32.76 9.93
C LEU A 322 19.15 32.38 11.04
N PRO A 323 20.47 32.40 10.82
CA PRO A 323 21.46 32.14 11.88
C PRO A 323 21.48 33.19 12.99
N GLU A 324 20.98 34.40 12.72
CA GLU A 324 20.98 35.54 13.64
C GLU A 324 19.67 35.68 14.43
N LEU A 325 18.61 34.91 14.12
CA LEU A 325 17.34 34.89 14.85
C LEU A 325 17.46 34.64 16.36
N ASN A 326 18.58 34.08 16.79
CA ASN A 326 18.90 33.87 18.19
C ASN A 326 20.42 33.74 18.33
N LEU A 327 20.90 33.46 19.54
CA LEU A 327 22.30 33.08 19.72
C LEU A 327 22.62 31.86 18.84
N ARG A 328 23.80 31.82 18.24
CA ARG A 328 24.22 30.72 17.34
C ARG A 328 24.04 29.33 17.95
N ARG A 329 24.26 29.18 19.27
CA ARG A 329 24.04 27.92 20.01
C ARG A 329 22.58 27.46 20.08
N VAL A 330 21.63 28.34 19.79
CA VAL A 330 20.18 28.09 19.70
C VAL A 330 19.77 27.99 18.24
N ALA A 331 20.14 28.99 17.43
CA ALA A 331 19.74 29.07 16.02
C ALA A 331 20.29 27.89 15.19
N ILE A 332 21.58 27.55 15.31
CA ILE A 332 22.20 26.51 14.47
C ILE A 332 21.58 25.12 14.71
N PRO A 333 21.37 24.63 15.96
CA PRO A 333 20.66 23.38 16.18
C PRO A 333 19.22 23.39 15.67
N MET A 334 18.50 24.51 15.80
CA MET A 334 17.15 24.64 15.25
C MET A 334 17.14 24.53 13.74
N ILE A 335 18.01 25.29 13.04
CA ILE A 335 18.18 25.23 11.59
C ILE A 335 18.47 23.80 11.15
N GLY A 336 19.48 23.16 11.75
CA GLY A 336 19.87 21.79 11.42
C GLY A 336 18.71 20.81 11.60
N TRP A 337 17.95 20.92 12.70
CA TRP A 337 16.81 20.05 12.97
C TRP A 337 15.67 20.25 11.96
N PHE A 338 15.24 21.50 11.73
CA PHE A 338 14.15 21.80 10.80
C PHE A 338 14.47 21.39 9.36
N MET A 339 15.69 21.68 8.90
CA MET A 339 16.15 21.30 7.57
C MET A 339 16.28 19.77 7.46
N SER A 340 16.50 19.06 8.55
CA SER A 340 16.55 17.59 8.57
C SER A 340 15.17 16.91 8.59
N CYS A 341 14.09 17.62 8.93
CA CYS A 341 12.74 17.05 9.04
C CYS A 341 12.26 16.34 7.76
N PRO A 342 12.35 16.95 6.56
CA PRO A 342 11.95 16.29 5.31
C PRO A 342 12.71 14.99 5.00
N MET A 343 13.90 14.85 5.57
CA MET A 343 14.78 13.70 5.38
C MET A 343 14.56 12.60 6.44
N LYS A 344 13.66 12.81 7.43
CA LYS A 344 13.37 11.84 8.49
C LYS A 344 13.04 10.43 7.94
N PRO A 345 12.22 10.25 6.89
CA PRO A 345 11.97 8.93 6.33
C PRO A 345 13.26 8.24 5.83
N ILE A 346 14.15 8.99 5.16
CA ILE A 346 15.45 8.48 4.69
C ILE A 346 16.32 8.04 5.88
N PHE A 347 16.34 8.82 6.96
CA PHE A 347 17.08 8.47 8.17
C PHE A 347 16.52 7.20 8.81
N ASN A 348 15.19 7.09 8.91
CA ASN A 348 14.54 5.90 9.46
C ASN A 348 14.84 4.65 8.63
N ASP A 349 14.81 4.75 7.29
CA ASP A 349 15.18 3.66 6.38
C ASP A 349 16.64 3.23 6.56
N ALA A 350 17.52 4.17 6.90
CA ALA A 350 18.91 3.92 7.26
C ALA A 350 19.10 3.43 8.72
N GLY A 351 18.03 3.24 9.48
CA GLY A 351 18.07 2.83 10.90
C GLY A 351 18.51 3.93 11.87
N ILE A 352 18.53 5.19 11.41
CA ILE A 352 18.91 6.37 12.20
C ILE A 352 17.64 6.96 12.83
N ARG A 353 17.65 7.09 14.16
CA ARG A 353 16.53 7.67 14.91
C ARG A 353 16.56 9.19 14.83
N PHE A 354 15.39 9.79 14.63
CA PHE A 354 15.24 11.24 14.55
C PHE A 354 14.87 11.84 15.92
N PRO A 355 15.68 12.74 16.49
CA PRO A 355 15.44 13.31 17.82
C PRO A 355 14.25 14.27 17.84
N HIS A 356 13.63 14.42 19.00
CA HIS A 356 12.62 15.47 19.22
C HIS A 356 13.32 16.82 19.44
N LEU A 357 12.67 17.93 19.08
CA LEU A 357 13.15 19.27 19.41
C LEU A 357 12.44 19.75 20.68
N ASN A 358 13.19 20.13 21.72
CA ASN A 358 12.63 20.78 22.89
C ASN A 358 13.12 22.22 22.98
N VAL A 359 12.18 23.15 22.76
CA VAL A 359 12.39 24.59 22.87
C VAL A 359 11.80 25.03 24.20
N TYR A 360 12.64 25.53 25.11
CA TYR A 360 12.19 26.03 26.39
C TYR A 360 12.70 27.43 26.69
N GLY A 361 11.98 28.16 27.54
CA GLY A 361 12.36 29.51 27.95
C GLY A 361 11.19 30.26 28.56
N THR A 362 11.47 31.41 29.19
CA THR A 362 10.44 32.22 29.83
C THR A 362 9.41 32.76 28.82
N GLN A 363 8.23 33.14 29.30
CA GLN A 363 7.24 33.83 28.47
C GLN A 363 7.84 35.10 27.84
N GLY A 364 7.54 35.33 26.55
CA GLY A 364 8.07 36.47 25.79
C GLY A 364 9.49 36.30 25.27
N SER A 365 10.08 35.10 25.35
CA SER A 365 11.41 34.80 24.77
C SER A 365 11.41 34.49 23.25
N GLY A 366 10.28 34.75 22.56
CA GLY A 366 10.16 34.59 21.11
C GLY A 366 10.09 33.16 20.59
N LYS A 367 10.04 32.14 21.47
CA LYS A 367 10.01 30.70 21.11
C LYS A 367 8.87 30.34 20.16
N THR A 368 7.61 30.43 20.63
CA THR A 368 6.42 30.14 19.83
C THR A 368 6.35 30.99 18.56
N THR A 369 6.69 32.28 18.66
CA THR A 369 6.71 33.20 17.51
C THR A 369 7.68 32.74 16.43
N SER A 370 8.92 32.39 16.79
CA SER A 370 9.93 31.91 15.83
C SER A 370 9.53 30.59 15.17
N LEU A 371 8.91 29.67 15.92
CA LEU A 371 8.42 28.40 15.39
C LEU A 371 7.31 28.63 14.36
N LEU A 372 6.26 29.37 14.75
CA LEU A 372 5.05 29.51 13.94
C LEU A 372 5.23 30.44 12.73
N GLN A 373 6.04 31.50 12.85
CA GLN A 373 6.13 32.53 11.82
C GLN A 373 7.37 32.41 10.93
N ILE A 374 8.39 31.67 11.36
CA ILE A 374 9.62 31.52 10.58
C ILE A 374 9.86 30.07 10.19
N TYR A 375 10.07 29.17 11.16
CA TYR A 375 10.52 27.82 10.87
C TYR A 375 9.46 26.93 10.21
N MET A 376 8.20 27.00 10.64
CA MET A 376 7.11 26.25 10.01
C MET A 376 6.82 26.73 8.57
N PRO A 377 6.77 28.05 8.30
CA PRO A 377 6.66 28.57 6.94
C PRO A 377 7.79 28.15 6.00
N LEU A 378 9.03 27.99 6.47
CA LEU A 378 10.12 27.46 5.64
C LEU A 378 9.83 26.04 5.11
N LEU A 379 9.01 25.25 5.81
CA LEU A 379 8.54 23.94 5.36
C LEU A 379 7.23 24.01 4.55
N GLY A 380 6.78 25.21 4.19
CA GLY A 380 5.58 25.43 3.38
C GLY A 380 4.29 25.47 4.20
N ILE A 381 4.36 25.51 5.53
CA ILE A 381 3.19 25.53 6.41
C ILE A 381 2.84 26.97 6.75
N GLU A 382 1.80 27.51 6.11
CA GLU A 382 1.36 28.91 6.29
C GLU A 382 0.62 29.11 7.62
N GLU A 383 -0.36 28.26 7.93
CA GLU A 383 -1.18 28.35 9.15
C GLU A 383 -0.71 27.38 10.24
N ALA A 384 0.53 27.55 10.68
CA ALA A 384 1.08 26.77 11.78
C ALA A 384 0.39 27.12 13.11
N HIS A 385 0.16 26.11 13.94
CA HIS A 385 -0.40 26.27 15.29
C HIS A 385 0.19 25.25 16.26
N THR A 386 0.02 25.52 17.55
CA THR A 386 0.46 24.64 18.63
C THR A 386 -0.70 23.79 19.14
N TRP A 387 -0.43 22.52 19.44
CA TRP A 387 -1.35 21.62 20.10
C TRP A 387 -1.07 21.54 21.60
N ASP A 388 -2.12 21.40 22.40
CA ASP A 388 -1.97 21.21 23.84
C ASP A 388 -1.41 19.81 24.15
N VAL A 389 -0.41 19.74 25.03
CA VAL A 389 0.16 18.48 25.56
C VAL A 389 -0.87 17.68 26.36
N ASP A 390 -1.86 18.35 26.97
CA ASP A 390 -2.87 17.73 27.83
C ASP A 390 -4.10 17.20 27.06
N THR A 391 -4.04 17.21 25.72
CA THR A 391 -5.08 16.60 24.88
C THR A 391 -5.10 15.06 24.97
N THR A 392 -6.11 14.46 24.34
CA THR A 392 -6.32 13.01 24.42
C THR A 392 -5.24 12.23 23.66
N GLN A 393 -4.93 11.02 24.13
CA GLN A 393 -4.05 10.08 23.43
C GLN A 393 -4.47 9.79 21.98
N PHE A 394 -5.77 9.84 21.68
CA PHE A 394 -6.27 9.67 20.31
C PHE A 394 -5.88 10.84 19.41
N VAL A 395 -5.98 12.08 19.91
CA VAL A 395 -5.56 13.28 19.17
C VAL A 395 -4.04 13.23 18.93
N HIS A 396 -3.25 12.94 19.95
CA HIS A 396 -1.79 12.79 19.79
C HIS A 396 -1.41 11.78 18.69
N LYS A 397 -2.00 10.57 18.74
CA LYS A 397 -1.76 9.55 17.71
C LYS A 397 -2.15 10.04 16.32
N THR A 398 -3.32 10.67 16.20
CA THR A 398 -3.79 11.22 14.92
C THR A 398 -2.80 12.24 14.35
N LEU A 399 -2.37 13.21 15.17
CA LEU A 399 -1.41 14.24 14.77
C LEU A 399 -0.07 13.66 14.34
N LEU A 400 0.44 12.66 15.06
CA LEU A 400 1.74 12.05 14.76
C LEU A 400 1.69 11.06 13.58
N SER A 401 0.49 10.62 13.19
CA SER A 401 0.26 9.78 12.01
C SER A 401 -0.01 10.58 10.73
N THR A 402 -0.30 11.88 10.79
CA THR A 402 -0.68 12.66 9.60
C THR A 402 0.51 13.05 8.72
N SER A 403 1.73 13.06 9.26
CA SER A 403 2.94 13.30 8.49
C SER A 403 4.11 12.43 8.95
N ASN A 404 5.05 12.16 8.03
CA ASN A 404 6.32 11.50 8.33
C ASN A 404 7.56 12.41 8.19
N ALA A 405 7.35 13.65 7.76
CA ALA A 405 8.43 14.58 7.38
C ALA A 405 8.18 16.02 7.87
N LEU A 406 6.95 16.39 8.21
CA LEU A 406 6.59 17.72 8.68
C LEU A 406 6.33 17.72 10.20
N PRO A 407 6.90 18.69 10.93
CA PRO A 407 6.85 18.67 12.38
C PRO A 407 5.48 19.03 12.95
N VAL A 408 5.17 18.46 14.12
CA VAL A 408 4.02 18.81 14.96
C VAL A 408 4.52 19.51 16.22
N ILE A 409 3.91 20.65 16.57
CA ILE A 409 4.26 21.44 17.76
C ILE A 409 3.27 21.14 18.89
N PHE A 410 3.79 20.70 20.03
CA PHE A 410 3.07 20.65 21.29
C PHE A 410 3.52 21.79 22.20
N GLY A 411 2.60 22.69 22.53
CA GLY A 411 2.83 23.88 23.34
C GLY A 411 2.54 23.67 24.83
N GLU A 412 2.86 24.70 25.62
CA GLU A 412 2.58 24.77 27.06
C GLU A 412 3.19 23.65 27.91
N PHE A 413 4.27 23.02 27.42
CA PHE A 413 4.96 21.99 28.19
C PHE A 413 5.53 22.57 29.50
N ARG A 414 5.32 21.83 30.60
CA ARG A 414 5.90 22.07 31.93
C ARG A 414 6.31 20.74 32.55
N SER A 415 7.49 20.71 33.16
CA SER A 415 8.02 19.48 33.79
C SER A 415 7.37 19.21 35.15
N SER A 416 6.90 20.26 35.82
CA SER A 416 6.37 20.24 37.19
C SER A 416 4.90 19.76 37.30
N THR A 417 4.10 19.88 36.24
CA THR A 417 2.69 19.46 36.22
C THR A 417 2.55 18.00 35.78
N ALA A 418 3.07 17.07 36.58
CA ALA A 418 2.92 15.64 36.35
C ALA A 418 1.55 15.15 36.89
N HIS A 419 0.50 15.20 36.07
CA HIS A 419 -0.76 14.47 36.30
C HIS A 419 -0.96 13.44 35.17
N GLY A 420 -1.66 12.33 35.45
CA GLY A 420 -1.64 11.07 34.70
C GLY A 420 -1.65 11.14 33.15
N ALA A 421 -2.37 12.09 32.55
CA ALA A 421 -2.42 12.29 31.10
C ALA A 421 -1.03 12.60 30.46
N ARG A 422 -0.14 13.31 31.17
CA ARG A 422 1.21 13.63 30.70
C ARG A 422 2.17 12.44 30.78
N THR A 423 1.99 11.51 31.71
CA THR A 423 2.82 10.29 31.77
C THR A 423 2.66 9.45 30.50
N ASP A 424 1.43 9.35 30.01
CA ASP A 424 1.13 8.64 28.76
C ASP A 424 1.72 9.36 27.54
N PHE A 425 1.71 10.71 27.53
CA PHE A 425 2.37 11.51 26.50
C PHE A 425 3.90 11.30 26.49
N LEU A 426 4.57 11.35 27.64
CA LEU A 426 6.01 11.05 27.74
C LEU A 426 6.32 9.60 27.33
N GLY A 427 5.42 8.66 27.61
CA GLY A 427 5.47 7.30 27.08
C GLY A 427 5.38 7.26 25.56
N MET A 428 4.47 8.04 24.98
CA MET A 428 4.30 8.16 23.53
C MET A 428 5.54 8.77 22.87
N LEU A 429 6.14 9.82 23.43
CA LEU A 429 7.37 10.42 22.90
C LEU A 429 8.51 9.39 22.83
N ARG A 430 8.63 8.52 23.84
CA ARG A 430 9.61 7.43 23.83
C ARG A 430 9.32 6.43 22.70
N ARG A 431 8.05 6.01 22.53
CA ARG A 431 7.65 5.12 21.42
C ARG A 431 7.87 5.76 20.04
N ALA A 432 7.53 7.04 19.88
CA ALA A 432 7.74 7.77 18.63
C ALA A 432 9.23 7.79 18.23
N TYR A 433 10.14 7.96 19.19
CA TYR A 433 11.58 7.89 18.93
C TYR A 433 12.09 6.45 18.75
N ASP A 434 11.57 5.49 19.52
CA ASP A 434 12.14 4.15 19.59
C ASP A 434 11.61 3.17 18.53
N THR A 435 10.29 3.18 18.30
CA THR A 435 9.59 2.24 17.41
C THR A 435 8.89 2.92 16.26
N GLY A 436 8.63 4.23 16.34
CA GLY A 436 7.90 4.97 15.30
C GLY A 436 6.43 4.52 15.14
N MET A 437 5.90 3.73 16.08
CA MET A 437 4.52 3.23 16.04
C MET A 437 3.96 2.92 17.44
N ASP A 438 2.63 2.93 17.54
CA ASP A 438 1.87 2.58 18.74
C ASP A 438 0.72 1.62 18.38
N ALA A 439 0.69 0.45 19.02
CA ALA A 439 -0.31 -0.60 18.76
C ALA A 439 -1.39 -0.63 19.84
N ARG A 440 -2.66 -0.71 19.44
CA ARG A 440 -3.80 -0.81 20.36
C ARG A 440 -4.74 -1.95 19.99
N GLY A 441 -4.95 -2.88 20.92
CA GLY A 441 -5.96 -3.93 20.80
C GLY A 441 -7.38 -3.35 20.85
N ARG A 442 -8.27 -3.91 20.03
CA ARG A 442 -9.71 -3.64 20.01
C ARG A 442 -10.46 -4.75 20.74
N ALA A 443 -11.71 -4.46 21.12
CA ALA A 443 -12.60 -5.42 21.76
C ALA A 443 -12.92 -6.64 20.86
N ASP A 444 -12.75 -6.50 19.54
CA ASP A 444 -12.88 -7.55 18.53
C ASP A 444 -11.58 -8.37 18.33
N GLN A 445 -10.60 -8.22 19.22
CA GLN A 445 -9.26 -8.85 19.19
C GLN A 445 -8.37 -8.44 17.99
N ARG A 446 -8.77 -7.45 17.19
CA ARG A 446 -7.89 -6.85 16.16
C ARG A 446 -6.96 -5.80 16.77
N THR A 447 -5.84 -5.50 16.12
CA THR A 447 -4.88 -4.49 16.59
C THR A 447 -4.84 -3.33 15.59
N ASN A 448 -5.11 -2.11 16.06
CA ASN A 448 -4.86 -0.90 15.28
C ASN A 448 -3.43 -0.44 15.53
N ILE A 449 -2.65 -0.28 14.46
CA ILE A 449 -1.30 0.27 14.49
C ILE A 449 -1.39 1.74 14.06
N TYR A 450 -0.87 2.63 14.89
CA TYR A 450 -0.75 4.06 14.60
C TYR A 450 0.72 4.39 14.33
N PRO A 451 1.11 4.80 13.11
CA PRO A 451 2.45 5.31 12.87
C PRO A 451 2.64 6.62 13.63
N LEU A 452 3.77 6.76 14.33
CA LEU A 452 4.16 7.94 15.09
C LEU A 452 5.37 8.60 14.41
N GLU A 453 5.18 8.98 13.15
CA GLU A 453 6.26 9.31 12.24
C GLU A 453 6.55 10.80 12.14
N ALA A 454 5.65 11.69 12.57
CA ALA A 454 5.90 13.12 12.50
C ALA A 454 7.12 13.51 13.36
N PRO A 455 8.01 14.39 12.88
CA PRO A 455 8.95 15.09 13.75
C PRO A 455 8.20 15.84 14.87
N ILE A 456 8.74 15.85 16.10
CA ILE A 456 8.04 16.41 17.25
C ILE A 456 8.78 17.60 17.83
N ILE A 457 8.05 18.70 18.06
CA ILE A 457 8.53 19.89 18.76
C ILE A 457 7.77 20.01 20.08
N LEU A 458 8.51 20.23 21.16
CA LEU A 458 8.00 20.51 22.50
C LEU A 458 8.34 21.95 22.85
N ASP A 459 7.35 22.84 22.84
CA ASP A 459 7.45 24.24 23.25
C ASP A 459 6.94 24.40 24.69
N GLY A 460 7.78 24.92 25.58
CA GLY A 460 7.47 25.02 27.01
C GLY A 460 8.29 26.05 27.78
N GLU A 461 8.10 26.10 29.09
CA GLU A 461 8.97 26.89 29.98
C GLU A 461 10.08 26.04 30.59
N ASP A 462 9.80 24.76 30.83
CA ASP A 462 10.76 23.84 31.42
C ASP A 462 11.38 22.93 30.34
N PRO A 463 12.66 22.57 30.47
CA PRO A 463 13.22 21.50 29.66
C PRO A 463 12.54 20.17 29.99
N VAL A 464 12.51 19.25 29.03
CA VAL A 464 12.07 17.87 29.29
C VAL A 464 13.02 17.22 30.31
N GLY A 465 12.58 17.07 31.56
CA GLY A 465 13.50 16.70 32.65
C GLY A 465 12.85 16.23 33.94
N GLY A 466 12.66 14.90 34.04
CA GLY A 466 12.44 14.15 35.28
C GLY A 466 13.05 12.73 35.23
N THR A 467 13.22 12.17 34.02
CA THR A 467 13.96 10.92 33.77
C THR A 467 14.98 11.14 32.63
N GLY A 468 16.23 10.68 32.80
CA GLY A 468 17.32 10.92 31.84
C GLY A 468 17.06 10.40 30.42
N ALA A 469 16.16 9.42 30.28
CA ALA A 469 15.86 8.75 29.01
C ALA A 469 15.34 9.69 27.91
N LEU A 470 14.45 10.65 28.20
CA LEU A 470 13.95 11.55 27.15
C LEU A 470 14.96 12.64 26.79
N ARG A 471 15.79 13.06 27.75
CA ARG A 471 16.78 14.11 27.53
C ARG A 471 17.78 13.72 26.43
N GLU A 472 18.18 12.46 26.39
CA GLU A 472 19.10 11.90 25.38
C GLU A 472 18.46 11.73 23.99
N ARG A 473 17.11 11.79 23.91
CA ARG A 473 16.33 11.65 22.67
C ARG A 473 15.91 13.02 22.09
N CYS A 474 16.35 14.11 22.72
CA CYS A 474 15.97 15.46 22.35
C CYS A 474 17.19 16.33 22.01
N ILE A 475 17.04 17.17 20.99
CA ILE A 475 17.84 18.39 20.86
C ILE A 475 17.17 19.46 21.72
N ILE A 476 17.90 19.98 22.70
CA ILE A 476 17.35 20.91 23.70
C ILE A 476 17.97 22.29 23.48
N VAL A 477 17.11 23.29 23.27
CA VAL A 477 17.52 24.68 23.08
C VAL A 477 16.78 25.61 24.02
N GLN A 478 17.51 26.60 24.57
CA GLN A 478 16.97 27.56 25.53
C GLN A 478 16.84 28.96 24.92
N HIS A 479 15.61 29.43 24.79
CA HIS A 479 15.32 30.81 24.41
C HIS A 479 15.39 31.73 25.63
N ASN A 480 15.98 32.91 25.45
CA ASN A 480 16.08 33.94 26.47
C ASN A 480 15.51 35.25 25.96
N LYS A 481 14.74 35.94 26.81
CA LYS A 481 14.09 37.20 26.46
C LYS A 481 15.09 38.28 26.04
N SER A 482 16.19 38.42 26.78
CA SER A 482 17.25 39.40 26.48
C SER A 482 17.90 39.23 25.11
N THR A 483 17.79 38.06 24.49
CA THR A 483 18.32 37.80 23.16
C THR A 483 17.44 38.38 22.07
N VAL A 484 16.14 38.54 22.31
CA VAL A 484 15.13 38.93 21.30
C VAL A 484 14.44 40.26 21.64
N ASP A 485 14.98 40.99 22.63
CA ASP A 485 14.45 42.30 23.02
C ASP A 485 14.62 43.33 21.87
N PRO A 486 13.79 44.39 21.83
CA PRO A 486 13.91 45.45 20.83
C PRO A 486 15.32 46.04 20.75
N GLY A 487 15.82 46.22 19.52
CA GLY A 487 17.16 46.77 19.26
C GLY A 487 18.30 45.76 19.27
N THR A 488 18.01 44.46 19.41
CA THR A 488 18.99 43.38 19.22
C THR A 488 19.07 42.96 17.75
N ASP A 489 20.23 42.44 17.33
CA ASP A 489 20.42 41.87 15.97
C ASP A 489 19.40 40.78 15.65
N ALA A 490 19.05 39.95 16.66
CA ALA A 490 18.07 38.89 16.51
C ALA A 490 16.65 39.42 16.27
N ARG A 491 16.30 40.56 16.86
CA ARG A 491 15.02 41.21 16.60
C ARG A 491 14.96 41.75 15.17
N SER A 492 16.03 42.39 14.70
CA SER A 492 16.13 42.86 13.32
C SER A 492 16.07 41.70 12.32
N ALA A 493 16.82 40.62 12.57
CA ALA A 493 16.79 39.42 11.74
C ALA A 493 15.39 38.78 11.68
N TYR A 494 14.64 38.82 12.77
CA TYR A 494 13.24 38.36 12.78
C TYR A 494 12.34 39.25 11.92
N GLU A 495 12.48 40.58 12.02
CA GLU A 495 11.69 41.52 11.22
C GLU A 495 11.99 41.35 9.72
N ASP A 496 13.26 41.19 9.35
CA ASP A 496 13.69 40.92 7.98
C ASP A 496 13.07 39.63 7.40
N LEU A 497 12.90 38.60 8.22
CA LEU A 497 12.33 37.32 7.79
C LEU A 497 10.81 37.29 7.82
N ALA A 498 10.19 37.96 8.78
CA ALA A 498 8.73 37.96 8.96
C ALA A 498 7.99 38.61 7.78
N ASP A 499 8.64 39.54 7.08
CA ASP A 499 8.08 40.23 5.91
C ASP A 499 8.26 39.43 4.60
N LEU A 500 8.98 38.30 4.62
CA LEU A 500 9.25 37.49 3.44
C LEU A 500 8.21 36.37 3.26
N PRO A 501 7.89 35.99 2.01
CA PRO A 501 7.01 34.87 1.71
C PRO A 501 7.76 33.53 1.85
N LEU A 502 8.07 33.15 3.08
CA LEU A 502 8.98 32.04 3.42
C LEU A 502 8.55 30.68 2.84
N TRP A 503 7.26 30.43 2.63
CA TRP A 503 6.75 29.19 2.04
C TRP A 503 7.23 28.92 0.62
N HIS A 504 7.66 29.95 -0.12
CA HIS A 504 8.27 29.74 -1.44
C HIS A 504 9.60 29.00 -1.39
N PHE A 505 10.30 29.02 -0.23
CA PHE A 505 11.52 28.24 -0.02
C PHE A 505 11.26 26.73 -0.16
N ALA A 506 10.15 26.26 0.43
CA ALA A 506 9.82 24.85 0.58
C ALA A 506 9.78 24.09 -0.75
N VAL A 507 9.25 24.70 -1.81
CA VAL A 507 9.00 24.04 -3.11
C VAL A 507 10.24 23.45 -3.77
N ARG A 508 11.42 24.03 -3.52
CA ARG A 508 12.68 23.51 -4.05
C ARG A 508 13.54 22.82 -2.99
N TYR A 509 13.16 22.95 -1.72
CA TYR A 509 13.90 22.35 -0.61
C TYR A 509 13.39 20.94 -0.28
N LEU A 510 12.06 20.78 -0.23
CA LEU A 510 11.36 19.50 -0.03
C LEU A 510 11.54 18.59 -1.24
#